data_AF-A0AAZ3SMC0-F1
#
_entry.id   AF-A0AAZ3SMC0-F1
#
_cell.length_a   1.000
_cell.length_b   1.000
_cell.length_c   1.000
_cell.angle_alpha   90.00
_cell.angle_beta   90.00
_cell.angle_gamma   90.00
#
_symmetry.space_group_name_H-M   'P 1'
#
loop_
_entity.id
_entity.type
_entity.pdbx_description
1 polymer ?
#
loop_
_entity_poly.entity_id
_entity_poly.type
_entity_poly.pdbx_seq_one_letter_code
_entity_poly.pdbx_strand_id
1 'polypeptide(L)'
;MTESDRGCKYDPLTSNLRISHPTGQTHGHTATRTNTMGSRLKENPDRTFYWFFEASCPIANDKDPDVLFQFPEDFSDEESRQTLPRFCFPYDIERVRDVVAVQHFTFVLTDLEGCQRFGFCRLTSSSHTCLCMLSYLPWFEVFYKLLTT
;
A
#
# COMPACT_ATOMS: atom_id res chain seq x y z
N MET A 1 -3.82 -3.19 39.86
CA MET A 1 -5.25 -3.36 39.51
C MET A 1 -5.81 -1.96 39.38
N THR A 2 -6.05 -1.38 38.20
CA THR A 2 -6.19 -1.90 36.83
C THR A 2 -5.80 -0.80 35.83
N GLU A 3 -5.24 -1.22 34.69
CA GLU A 3 -5.06 -0.44 33.48
C GLU A 3 -6.38 0.15 32.98
N SER A 4 -6.32 1.34 32.36
CA SER A 4 -7.41 1.88 31.54
C SER A 4 -6.82 2.25 30.18
N ASP A 5 -7.21 1.47 29.19
CA ASP A 5 -6.92 1.61 27.76
C ASP A 5 -7.12 3.04 27.26
N ARG A 6 -6.05 3.62 26.71
CA ARG A 6 -6.18 4.70 25.74
C ARG A 6 -6.03 4.10 24.36
N GLY A 7 -7.15 3.72 23.77
CA GLY A 7 -7.24 3.43 22.34
C GLY A 7 -6.75 4.64 21.54
N CYS A 8 -5.72 4.45 20.72
CA CYS A 8 -5.28 5.43 19.75
C CYS A 8 -6.36 5.59 18.68
N LYS A 9 -7.09 6.72 18.71
CA LYS A 9 -7.92 7.15 17.58
C LYS A 9 -7.02 7.45 16.38
N TYR A 10 -7.31 6.81 15.25
CA TYR A 10 -6.67 7.10 13.97
C TYR A 10 -7.26 8.41 13.41
N ASP A 11 -6.40 9.39 13.14
CA ASP A 11 -6.78 10.70 12.58
C ASP A 11 -6.33 10.77 11.11
N PRO A 12 -7.26 10.67 10.13
CA PRO A 12 -6.92 10.54 8.72
C PRO A 12 -6.27 11.80 8.10
N LEU A 13 -6.31 12.94 8.79
CA LEU A 13 -5.84 14.23 8.27
C LEU A 13 -4.32 14.46 8.38
N THR A 14 -3.56 13.51 8.94
CA THR A 14 -2.09 13.65 9.11
C THR A 14 -1.25 12.62 8.36
N SER A 15 -1.85 11.83 7.46
CA SER A 15 -1.07 10.93 6.59
C SER A 15 -0.23 11.75 5.61
N ASN A 16 1.03 11.97 5.97
CA ASN A 16 2.05 12.46 5.04
C ASN A 16 2.30 11.36 4.00
N LEU A 17 1.42 11.26 3.00
CA LEU A 17 1.56 10.40 1.84
C LEU A 17 2.78 10.89 1.03
N ARG A 18 3.97 10.37 1.34
CA ARG A 18 5.19 10.68 0.59
C ARG A 18 5.18 9.93 -0.73
N ILE A 19 4.73 10.60 -1.79
CA ILE A 19 4.97 10.19 -3.18
C ILE A 19 6.48 10.35 -3.45
N SER A 20 7.19 9.25 -3.71
CA SER A 20 8.62 9.26 -4.02
C SER A 20 8.87 8.96 -5.49
N HIS A 21 9.69 9.78 -6.15
CA HIS A 21 10.25 9.54 -7.49
C HIS A 21 11.73 9.14 -7.35
N PRO A 22 12.26 8.20 -8.17
CA PRO A 22 13.63 7.74 -8.04
C PRO A 22 14.62 8.68 -8.74
N THR A 23 15.66 9.13 -8.02
CA THR A 23 16.90 9.69 -8.60
C THR A 23 18.07 8.81 -8.17
N GLY A 24 18.76 8.22 -9.14
CA GLY A 24 19.90 7.34 -8.92
C GLY A 24 21.23 8.09 -8.89
N GLN A 25 22.17 7.62 -8.07
CA GLN A 25 23.61 7.74 -8.28
C GLN A 25 24.36 6.72 -7.39
N THR A 26 25.31 5.99 -8.00
CA THR A 26 26.14 4.96 -7.38
C THR A 26 27.60 5.42 -7.28
N HIS A 27 28.26 5.22 -6.13
CA HIS A 27 29.71 5.05 -6.06
C HIS A 27 30.07 4.03 -4.98
N GLY A 28 30.99 3.11 -5.32
CA GLY A 28 31.37 1.96 -4.51
C GLY A 28 32.62 2.21 -3.66
N HIS A 29 32.62 1.62 -2.47
CA HIS A 29 33.81 1.29 -1.69
C HIS A 29 33.55 0.01 -0.88
N THR A 30 34.53 -0.90 -0.88
CA THR A 30 34.53 -2.17 -0.16
C THR A 30 34.55 -1.93 1.35
N ALA A 31 33.57 -2.47 2.10
CA ALA A 31 33.54 -2.44 3.56
C ALA A 31 33.07 -3.77 4.15
N THR A 32 33.80 -4.18 5.19
CA THR A 32 33.57 -5.26 6.15
C THR A 32 32.10 -5.33 6.61
N ARG A 33 31.54 -6.54 6.79
CA ARG A 33 30.18 -6.81 7.30
C ARG A 33 29.87 -5.99 8.56
N THR A 34 29.24 -4.85 8.38
CA THR A 34 28.59 -4.02 9.39
C THR A 34 27.09 -4.14 9.15
N ASN A 35 26.30 -4.32 10.22
CA ASN A 35 24.85 -4.21 10.16
C ASN A 35 24.48 -2.88 9.50
N THR A 36 23.83 -2.94 8.34
CA THR A 36 23.48 -1.82 7.48
C THR A 36 22.41 -0.95 8.15
N MET A 37 22.81 0.09 8.88
CA MET A 37 21.93 1.24 9.09
C MET A 37 21.86 2.02 7.78
N GLY A 38 20.72 1.94 7.07
CA GLY A 38 20.42 2.88 5.98
C GLY A 38 19.28 2.50 5.04
N SER A 39 18.96 1.22 4.88
CA SER A 39 17.88 0.79 3.98
C SER A 39 16.59 0.56 4.75
N ARG A 40 15.47 1.10 4.24
CA ARG A 40 14.12 0.71 4.69
C ARG A 40 13.57 -0.45 3.86
N LEU A 41 14.34 -1.06 2.97
CA LEU A 41 13.88 -2.21 2.18
C LEU A 41 14.15 -3.50 2.94
N LYS A 42 13.19 -4.43 2.89
CA LYS A 42 13.39 -5.78 3.43
C LYS A 42 14.39 -6.52 2.54
N GLU A 43 15.53 -6.96 3.12
CA GLU A 43 16.63 -7.54 2.33
C GLU A 43 16.25 -8.88 1.66
N ASN A 44 15.51 -9.75 2.36
CA ASN A 44 15.13 -11.08 1.87
C ASN A 44 13.66 -11.36 2.19
N PRO A 45 12.69 -10.83 1.42
CA PRO A 45 11.28 -11.13 1.64
C PRO A 45 10.95 -12.56 1.20
N ASP A 46 10.12 -13.26 1.98
CA ASP A 46 9.76 -14.67 1.76
C ASP A 46 8.90 -14.90 0.52
N ARG A 47 8.19 -13.85 0.05
CA ARG A 47 7.23 -13.93 -1.04
C ARG A 47 7.39 -12.75 -1.99
N THR A 48 7.09 -12.98 -3.26
CA THR A 48 7.03 -11.90 -4.27
C THR A 48 5.97 -10.88 -3.94
N PHE A 49 4.80 -11.32 -3.49
CA PHE A 49 3.75 -10.48 -2.92
C PHE A 49 3.02 -11.26 -1.82
N TYR A 50 2.37 -10.54 -0.92
CA TYR A 50 1.73 -11.10 0.27
C TYR A 50 0.22 -11.12 0.16
N TRP A 51 -0.35 -10.12 -0.52
CA TRP A 51 -1.79 -10.00 -0.70
C TRP A 51 -2.11 -9.26 -1.99
N PHE A 52 -3.04 -9.80 -2.75
CA PHE A 52 -3.69 -9.15 -3.88
C PHE A 52 -5.16 -9.02 -3.54
N PHE A 53 -5.76 -7.86 -3.80
CA PHE A 53 -7.19 -7.66 -3.60
C PHE A 53 -7.79 -6.67 -4.59
N GLU A 54 -9.08 -6.84 -4.84
CA GLU A 54 -9.94 -5.86 -5.50
C GLU A 54 -10.81 -5.18 -4.45
N ALA A 55 -10.73 -3.85 -4.36
CA ALA A 55 -11.56 -3.05 -3.47
C ALA A 55 -12.63 -2.29 -4.26
N SER A 56 -13.85 -2.26 -3.72
CA SER A 56 -14.93 -1.43 -4.24
C SER A 56 -14.71 0.04 -3.86
N CYS A 57 -15.02 0.95 -4.78
CA CYS A 57 -15.02 2.37 -4.49
C CYS A 57 -16.18 2.70 -3.54
N PRO A 58 -15.93 3.40 -2.42
CA PRO A 58 -16.99 3.80 -1.50
C PRO A 58 -18.06 4.65 -2.20
N ILE A 59 -19.32 4.38 -1.89
CA ILE A 59 -20.47 5.12 -2.44
C ILE A 59 -20.60 6.50 -1.76
N ALA A 60 -20.09 6.64 -0.55
CA ALA A 60 -20.08 7.87 0.25
C ALA A 60 -18.86 7.85 1.19
N ASN A 61 -18.42 9.04 1.63
CA ASN A 61 -17.24 9.20 2.50
C ASN A 61 -17.34 8.48 3.86
N ASP A 62 -18.56 8.15 4.31
CA ASP A 62 -18.80 7.45 5.59
C ASP A 62 -18.87 5.92 5.45
N LYS A 63 -18.66 5.38 4.24
CA LYS A 63 -18.61 3.94 4.02
C LYS A 63 -17.19 3.49 3.73
N ASP A 64 -16.80 2.38 4.35
CA ASP A 64 -15.54 1.73 4.04
C ASP A 64 -15.63 0.97 2.71
N PRO A 65 -14.52 0.88 1.96
CA PRO A 65 -14.43 0.05 0.77
C PRO A 65 -14.52 -1.44 1.11
N ASP A 66 -15.27 -2.20 0.32
CA ASP A 66 -15.40 -3.65 0.47
C ASP A 66 -14.33 -4.37 -0.36
N VAL A 67 -13.83 -5.50 0.16
CA VAL A 67 -12.97 -6.41 -0.62
C VAL A 67 -13.85 -7.34 -1.44
N LEU A 68 -13.84 -7.18 -2.76
CA LEU A 68 -14.62 -7.97 -3.72
C LEU A 68 -13.96 -9.29 -4.08
N PHE A 69 -12.64 -9.28 -4.17
CA PHE A 69 -11.80 -10.44 -4.47
C PHE A 69 -10.49 -10.34 -3.72
N GLN A 70 -9.92 -11.47 -3.33
CA GLN A 70 -8.59 -11.50 -2.74
C GLN A 70 -7.82 -12.79 -3.03
N PHE A 71 -6.50 -12.68 -3.03
CA PHE A 71 -5.58 -13.81 -3.04
C PHE A 71 -4.35 -13.51 -2.15
N PRO A 72 -3.92 -14.44 -1.29
CA PRO A 72 -4.59 -15.71 -0.99
C PRO A 72 -5.93 -15.49 -0.24
N GLU A 73 -6.85 -16.45 -0.34
CA GLU A 73 -8.18 -16.35 0.30
C GLU A 73 -8.07 -16.32 1.84
N ASP A 74 -7.07 -16.99 2.39
CA ASP A 74 -6.78 -17.12 3.81
C ASP A 74 -5.74 -16.11 4.33
N PHE A 75 -5.60 -14.96 3.66
CA PHE A 75 -4.74 -13.87 4.15
C PHE A 75 -5.07 -13.52 5.60
N SER A 76 -4.09 -13.69 6.49
CA SER A 76 -4.29 -13.78 7.95
C SER A 76 -4.20 -12.47 8.71
N ASP A 77 -3.72 -11.40 8.06
CA ASP A 77 -3.55 -10.09 8.68
C ASP A 77 -4.86 -9.29 8.63
N GLU A 78 -5.67 -9.45 9.68
CA GLU A 78 -6.99 -8.85 9.78
C GLU A 78 -6.96 -7.32 9.89
N GLU A 79 -5.92 -6.74 10.51
CA GLU A 79 -5.73 -5.30 10.54
C GLU A 79 -5.49 -4.75 9.13
N SER A 80 -4.61 -5.40 8.37
CA SER A 80 -4.37 -5.04 6.97
C SER A 80 -5.65 -5.19 6.12
N ARG A 81 -6.44 -6.25 6.35
CA ARG A 81 -7.71 -6.46 5.62
C ARG A 81 -8.71 -5.32 5.82
N GLN A 82 -8.77 -4.76 7.03
CA GLN A 82 -9.70 -3.68 7.36
C GLN A 82 -9.18 -2.30 6.95
N THR A 83 -7.86 -2.10 6.94
CA THR A 83 -7.27 -0.77 6.78
C THR A 83 -6.77 -0.48 5.37
N LEU A 84 -6.13 -1.45 4.70
CA LEU A 84 -5.47 -1.21 3.42
C LEU A 84 -6.42 -0.90 2.25
N PRO A 85 -7.65 -1.45 2.19
CA PRO A 85 -8.62 -1.03 1.20
C PRO A 85 -8.90 0.48 1.23
N ARG A 86 -8.82 1.15 2.39
CA ARG A 86 -8.99 2.61 2.50
C ARG A 86 -7.90 3.40 1.77
N PHE A 87 -6.67 2.88 1.72
CA PHE A 87 -5.56 3.52 1.01
C PHE A 87 -5.70 3.42 -0.52
N CYS A 88 -6.62 2.58 -1.03
CA CYS A 88 -6.91 2.50 -2.45
C CYS A 88 -7.68 3.73 -3.00
N PHE A 89 -8.20 4.58 -2.10
CA PHE A 89 -9.00 5.76 -2.47
C PHE A 89 -8.47 7.01 -1.74
N PRO A 90 -7.27 7.52 -2.10
CA PRO A 90 -6.62 8.62 -1.39
C PRO A 90 -7.25 10.02 -1.64
N TYR A 91 -8.38 10.10 -2.34
CA TYR A 91 -9.05 11.34 -2.71
C TYR A 91 -10.51 11.34 -2.28
N ASP A 92 -11.09 12.55 -2.17
CA ASP A 92 -12.54 12.71 -2.12
C ASP A 92 -13.14 12.15 -3.41
N ILE A 93 -13.82 11.01 -3.29
CA ILE A 93 -14.27 10.16 -4.40
C ILE A 93 -15.13 10.96 -5.39
N GLU A 94 -15.86 11.96 -4.89
CA GLU A 94 -16.70 12.85 -5.70
C GLU A 94 -15.90 13.63 -6.75
N ARG A 95 -14.63 14.00 -6.47
CA ARG A 95 -13.78 14.73 -7.42
C ARG A 95 -13.20 13.88 -8.55
N VAL A 96 -13.18 12.55 -8.40
CA VAL A 96 -12.53 11.64 -9.35
C VAL A 96 -13.53 11.03 -10.35
N ARG A 97 -14.84 11.09 -10.05
CA ARG A 97 -15.90 10.53 -10.91
C ARG A 97 -15.89 11.08 -12.35
N ASP A 98 -15.37 12.29 -12.54
CA ASP A 98 -15.33 12.96 -13.85
C ASP A 98 -14.05 12.68 -14.67
N VAL A 99 -13.08 11.93 -14.12
CA VAL A 99 -11.79 11.70 -14.80
C VAL A 99 -11.75 10.30 -15.39
N VAL A 100 -11.74 10.18 -16.72
CA VAL A 100 -11.72 8.90 -17.48
C VAL A 100 -10.34 8.21 -17.48
N ALA A 101 -9.42 8.60 -16.60
CA ALA A 101 -8.05 8.10 -16.60
C ALA A 101 -7.86 6.92 -15.65
N VAL A 102 -7.11 5.91 -16.09
CA VAL A 102 -6.54 4.89 -15.20
C VAL A 102 -5.41 5.54 -14.39
N GLN A 103 -5.43 5.36 -13.08
CA GLN A 103 -4.41 5.89 -12.19
C GLN A 103 -3.63 4.76 -11.53
N HIS A 104 -2.32 4.70 -11.83
CA HIS A 104 -1.38 3.88 -11.08
C HIS A 104 -0.76 4.72 -9.97
N PHE A 105 -0.77 4.19 -8.76
CA PHE A 105 -0.09 4.80 -7.62
C PHE A 105 0.41 3.73 -6.66
N THR A 106 1.28 4.12 -5.73
CA THR A 106 1.78 3.23 -4.69
C THR A 106 1.70 3.93 -3.35
N PHE A 107 1.01 3.33 -2.39
CA PHE A 107 1.14 3.73 -0.98
C PHE A 107 2.24 2.91 -0.32
N VAL A 108 2.83 3.45 0.75
CA VAL A 108 3.93 2.81 1.49
C VAL A 108 3.57 2.73 2.95
N LEU A 109 3.54 1.51 3.48
CA LEU A 109 3.44 1.22 4.91
C LEU A 109 4.83 1.05 5.48
N THR A 110 5.01 1.39 6.76
CA THR A 110 6.24 1.08 7.50
C THR A 110 5.87 0.07 8.57
N ASP A 111 6.53 -1.09 8.57
CA ASP A 111 6.32 -2.10 9.59
C ASP A 111 7.09 -1.79 10.89
N LEU A 112 6.93 -2.66 11.89
CA LEU A 112 7.57 -2.52 13.19
C LEU A 112 9.11 -2.62 13.14
N GLU A 113 9.66 -3.23 12.11
CA GLU A 113 11.11 -3.32 11.88
C GLU A 113 11.64 -2.07 11.13
N GLY A 114 10.76 -1.13 10.78
CA GLY A 114 11.10 0.05 9.99
C GLY A 114 11.23 -0.23 8.49
N CYS A 115 10.82 -1.42 8.03
CA CYS A 115 10.85 -1.80 6.62
C CYS A 115 9.60 -1.28 5.89
N GLN A 116 9.78 -0.94 4.62
CA GLN A 116 8.74 -0.42 3.74
C GLN A 116 8.03 -1.56 3.03
N ARG A 117 6.70 -1.55 3.14
CA ARG A 117 5.80 -2.43 2.39
C ARG A 117 4.98 -1.57 1.43
N PHE A 118 5.01 -1.94 0.16
CA PHE A 118 4.43 -1.20 -0.94
C PHE A 118 3.07 -1.78 -1.32
N GLY A 119 2.05 -0.93 -1.43
CA GLY A 119 0.75 -1.27 -2.00
C GLY A 119 0.62 -0.67 -3.38
N PHE A 120 0.89 -1.46 -4.42
CA PHE A 120 0.79 -1.06 -5.82
C PHE A 120 -0.67 -1.08 -6.24
N CYS A 121 -1.21 0.06 -6.64
CA CYS A 121 -2.62 0.25 -6.92
C CYS A 121 -2.86 0.60 -8.40
N ARG A 122 -3.94 0.06 -8.95
CA ARG A 122 -4.54 0.50 -10.21
C ARG A 122 -6.00 0.85 -9.94
N LEU A 123 -6.29 2.15 -9.94
CA LEU A 123 -7.65 2.67 -9.84
C LEU A 123 -8.21 2.88 -11.25
N THR A 124 -9.39 2.33 -11.50
CA THR A 124 -10.11 2.50 -12.76
C THR A 124 -11.44 3.22 -12.54
N SER A 125 -11.53 4.44 -13.07
CA SER A 125 -12.74 5.28 -12.91
C SER A 125 -14.00 4.66 -13.51
N SER A 126 -13.87 3.78 -14.51
CA SER A 126 -14.99 3.13 -15.18
C SER A 126 -15.61 1.97 -14.38
N SER A 127 -14.82 1.23 -13.59
CA SER A 127 -15.32 0.08 -12.83
C SER A 127 -15.70 0.43 -11.40
N HIS A 128 -15.35 1.62 -10.92
CA HIS A 128 -15.45 1.96 -9.50
C HIS A 128 -14.75 0.92 -8.61
N THR A 129 -13.61 0.37 -9.06
CA THR A 129 -12.80 -0.56 -8.28
C THR A 129 -11.32 -0.18 -8.34
N CYS A 130 -10.58 -0.63 -7.33
CA CYS A 130 -9.13 -0.53 -7.28
C CYS A 130 -8.52 -1.92 -7.09
N LEU A 131 -7.56 -2.28 -7.94
CA LEU A 131 -6.75 -3.48 -7.76
C LEU A 131 -5.48 -3.10 -6.98
N CYS A 132 -5.13 -3.86 -5.95
CA CYS A 132 -3.96 -3.61 -5.13
C CYS A 132 -3.11 -4.88 -4.94
N MET A 133 -1.79 -4.76 -5.10
CA MET A 133 -0.81 -5.78 -4.70
C MET A 133 0.11 -5.27 -3.60
N LEU A 134 0.19 -6.01 -2.50
CA LEU A 134 1.02 -5.72 -1.34
C LEU A 134 2.33 -6.52 -1.40
N SER A 135 3.48 -5.84 -1.42
CA SER A 135 4.79 -6.48 -1.49
C SER A 135 5.88 -5.69 -0.76
N TYR A 136 6.93 -6.37 -0.32
CA TYR A 136 8.17 -5.75 0.15
C TYR A 136 9.17 -5.46 -1.00
N LEU A 137 8.94 -6.03 -2.19
CA LEU A 137 9.80 -5.82 -3.35
C LEU A 137 9.43 -4.50 -4.06
N PRO A 138 10.37 -3.55 -4.25
CA PRO A 138 10.10 -2.27 -4.90
C PRO A 138 10.06 -2.39 -6.44
N TRP A 139 9.35 -3.37 -6.98
CA TRP A 139 9.30 -3.66 -8.42
C TRP A 139 8.15 -2.91 -9.13
N PHE A 140 8.14 -1.58 -9.03
CA PHE A 140 7.05 -0.71 -9.50
C PHE A 140 6.54 -1.05 -10.91
N GLU A 141 7.43 -1.08 -11.91
CA GLU A 141 7.03 -1.34 -13.29
C GLU A 141 6.42 -2.72 -13.50
N VAL A 142 6.94 -3.73 -12.78
CA VAL A 142 6.47 -5.12 -12.90
C VAL A 142 5.06 -5.22 -12.34
N PHE A 143 4.83 -4.70 -11.13
CA PHE A 143 3.52 -4.76 -10.50
C PHE A 143 2.48 -3.92 -11.24
N TYR A 144 2.82 -2.75 -11.76
CA TYR A 144 1.86 -1.97 -12.57
C TYR A 144 1.48 -2.66 -13.88
N LYS A 145 2.42 -3.34 -14.56
CA LYS A 145 2.11 -4.14 -15.75
C LYS A 145 1.19 -5.31 -15.41
N LEU A 146 1.49 -6.03 -14.31
CA LEU A 146 0.65 -7.14 -13.83
C LEU A 146 -0.77 -6.68 -13.48
N LEU A 147 -0.94 -5.51 -12.86
CA LEU A 147 -2.27 -4.96 -12.54
C LEU A 147 -3.05 -4.48 -13.77
N THR A 148 -2.38 -4.30 -14.92
CA THR A 148 -3.00 -3.78 -16.15
C THR A 148 -3.40 -4.88 -17.13
N THR A 149 -2.91 -6.10 -16.91
CA THR A 149 -3.18 -7.27 -17.76
C THR A 149 -4.61 -7.76 -17.56
#